data_AF-A0A7S1YRX1-F1
#
_entry.id   AF-A0A7S1YRX1-F1
#
_cell.length_a   1.000
_cell.length_b   1.000
_cell.length_c   1.000
_cell.angle_alpha   90.00
_cell.angle_beta   90.00
_cell.angle_gamma   90.00
#
_symmetry.space_group_name_H-M   'P 1'
#
loop_
_entity.id
_entity.type
_entity.pdbx_description
1 polymer ?
#
loop_
_entity_poly.entity_id
_entity_poly.type
_entity_poly.pdbx_seq_one_letter_code
_entity_poly.pdbx_strand_id
1 'polypeptide(L)'
;FGYDVVNQTLNEIRPSYEWDLSCKGSVPQSIVAFLDSNDFEDAIIKAISIGGDSDTIAAMTGSIAHAYYRHIPEWMVDCCRDLLDDRLCMILDDFSRCYVHQNNDEKPKGGGDQMMECLMM
;
A
#
# COMPACT_ATOMS: atom_id res chain seq x y z
N PHE A 1 -21.50 -6.99 7.47
CA PHE A 1 -20.38 -7.89 7.14
C PHE A 1 -19.76 -8.38 8.45
N GLY A 2 -19.48 -9.67 8.60
CA GLY A 2 -19.08 -10.31 9.86
C GLY A 2 -17.67 -10.90 9.78
N TYR A 3 -16.69 -10.10 9.36
CA TYR A 3 -15.29 -10.53 9.28
C TYR A 3 -14.65 -10.51 10.67
N ASP A 4 -13.89 -11.55 10.98
CA ASP A 4 -13.10 -11.62 12.22
C ASP A 4 -11.61 -11.41 11.89
N VAL A 5 -11.25 -10.16 11.57
CA VAL A 5 -9.87 -9.78 11.21
C VAL A 5 -8.94 -9.65 12.40
N VAL A 6 -9.48 -9.58 13.63
CA VAL A 6 -8.70 -9.35 14.84
C VAL A 6 -8.26 -10.67 15.48
N ASN A 7 -9.07 -11.73 15.37
CA ASN A 7 -8.75 -13.02 15.97
C ASN A 7 -8.16 -14.03 14.98
N GLN A 8 -8.07 -13.70 13.69
CA GLN A 8 -7.45 -14.58 12.69
C GLN A 8 -5.97 -14.30 12.53
N THR A 9 -5.17 -15.37 12.51
CA THR A 9 -3.72 -15.31 12.25
C THR A 9 -3.40 -15.81 10.85
N LEU A 10 -2.28 -15.35 10.28
CA LEU A 10 -1.82 -15.83 8.97
C LEU A 10 -1.62 -17.35 8.91
N ASN A 11 -1.22 -17.97 10.02
CA ASN A 11 -1.01 -19.41 10.10
C ASN A 11 -2.31 -20.21 9.96
N GLU A 12 -3.44 -19.63 10.33
CA GLU A 12 -4.77 -20.25 10.16
C GLU A 12 -5.31 -20.06 8.75
N ILE A 13 -4.91 -18.98 8.07
CA ILE A 13 -5.35 -18.64 6.72
C ILE A 13 -4.62 -19.48 5.67
N ARG A 14 -3.28 -19.56 5.71
CA ARG A 14 -2.46 -20.22 4.68
C ARG A 14 -2.89 -21.66 4.33
N PRO A 15 -3.29 -22.54 5.27
CA PRO A 15 -3.66 -23.92 4.94
C PRO A 15 -5.02 -24.04 4.24
N SER A 16 -5.90 -23.05 4.39
CA SER A 16 -7.31 -23.13 3.98
C SER A 16 -7.69 -22.14 2.86
N TYR A 17 -6.77 -21.26 2.46
CA TYR A 17 -7.05 -20.25 1.47
C TYR A 17 -7.02 -20.85 0.04
N GLU A 18 -8.21 -20.99 -0.54
CA GLU A 18 -8.38 -21.21 -1.97
C GLU A 18 -8.51 -19.86 -2.68
N TRP A 19 -7.91 -19.74 -3.87
CA TRP A 19 -7.90 -18.54 -4.71
C TRP A 19 -9.31 -17.90 -4.79
N ASP A 20 -9.51 -16.75 -4.13
CA ASP A 20 -10.77 -15.99 -4.15
C ASP A 20 -10.52 -14.57 -4.68
N LEU A 21 -11.11 -14.25 -5.83
CA LEU A 21 -11.05 -12.93 -6.47
C LEU A 21 -12.06 -11.93 -5.88
N SER A 22 -12.89 -12.37 -4.93
CA SER A 22 -13.90 -11.51 -4.32
C SER A 22 -13.29 -10.56 -3.30
N CYS A 23 -13.84 -9.35 -3.18
CA CYS A 23 -13.43 -8.42 -2.13
C CYS A 23 -13.54 -9.03 -0.72
N LYS A 24 -14.40 -10.04 -0.52
CA LYS A 24 -14.55 -10.74 0.77
C LYS A 24 -13.35 -11.65 1.09
N GLY A 25 -12.66 -12.14 0.06
CA GLY A 25 -11.50 -13.00 0.16
C GLY A 25 -10.16 -12.29 0.00
N SER A 26 -10.12 -11.03 -0.44
CA SER A 26 -8.85 -10.28 -0.55
C SER A 26 -8.70 -9.20 0.53
N VAL A 27 -9.78 -8.50 0.90
CA VAL A 27 -9.69 -7.36 1.85
C VAL A 27 -9.33 -7.80 3.28
N PRO A 28 -10.02 -8.79 3.90
CA PRO A 28 -9.66 -9.24 5.24
C PRO A 28 -8.22 -9.76 5.33
N GLN A 29 -7.78 -10.50 4.31
CA GLN A 29 -6.46 -11.12 4.19
C GLN A 29 -5.36 -10.06 4.12
N SER A 30 -5.61 -8.98 3.37
CA SER A 30 -4.70 -7.84 3.28
C SER A 30 -4.50 -7.14 4.63
N ILE A 31 -5.60 -6.99 5.38
CA ILE A 31 -5.58 -6.38 6.71
C ILE A 31 -4.85 -7.28 7.70
N VAL A 32 -5.13 -8.59 7.70
CA VAL A 32 -4.45 -9.56 8.60
C VAL A 32 -2.95 -9.62 8.30
N ALA A 33 -2.54 -9.63 7.02
CA ALA A 33 -1.14 -9.59 6.63
C ALA A 33 -0.40 -8.37 7.19
N PHE A 34 -1.05 -7.20 7.13
CA PHE A 34 -0.51 -5.97 7.72
C PHE A 34 -0.47 -6.05 9.25
N LEU A 35 -1.55 -6.47 9.91
CA LEU A 35 -1.62 -6.52 11.38
C LEU A 35 -0.60 -7.49 11.99
N ASP A 36 -0.25 -8.56 11.27
CA ASP A 36 0.77 -9.52 11.70
C ASP A 36 2.20 -9.03 11.42
N SER A 37 2.40 -7.98 10.62
CA SER A 37 3.71 -7.52 10.16
C SER A 37 4.45 -6.58 11.13
N ASN A 38 5.78 -6.49 10.97
CA ASN A 38 6.65 -5.63 11.79
C ASN A 38 7.19 -4.41 11.03
N ASP A 39 7.30 -4.50 9.72
CA ASP A 39 7.75 -3.45 8.82
C ASP A 39 7.16 -3.65 7.41
N PHE A 40 7.47 -2.74 6.48
CA PHE A 40 6.93 -2.79 5.12
C PHE A 40 7.33 -4.05 4.36
N GLU A 41 8.57 -4.50 4.48
CA GLU A 41 9.06 -5.68 3.77
C GLU A 41 8.39 -6.95 4.30
N ASP A 42 8.34 -7.10 5.63
CA ASP A 42 7.65 -8.19 6.31
C ASP A 42 6.16 -8.22 5.92
N ALA A 43 5.50 -7.07 5.82
CA ALA A 43 4.11 -6.97 5.38
C ALA A 43 3.89 -7.51 3.96
N ILE A 44 4.75 -7.13 3.02
CA ILE A 44 4.66 -7.59 1.62
C ILE A 44 4.97 -9.09 1.52
N ILE A 45 6.01 -9.57 2.21
CA ILE A 45 6.36 -11.01 2.24
C ILE A 45 5.18 -11.82 2.80
N LYS A 46 4.56 -11.34 3.89
CA LYS A 46 3.39 -11.98 4.50
C LYS A 46 2.19 -11.99 3.56
N ALA A 47 1.89 -10.88 2.90
CA ALA A 47 0.82 -10.82 1.89
C ALA A 47 1.04 -11.84 0.77
N ILE A 48 2.23 -11.88 0.18
CA ILE A 48 2.57 -12.83 -0.91
C ILE A 48 2.46 -14.28 -0.42
N SER A 49 2.88 -14.56 0.81
CA SER A 49 2.85 -15.91 1.39
C SER A 49 1.44 -16.48 1.60
N ILE A 50 0.39 -15.66 1.54
CA ILE A 50 -1.01 -16.11 1.59
C ILE A 50 -1.37 -16.86 0.29
N GLY A 51 -0.76 -16.50 -0.83
CA GLY A 51 -1.09 -17.06 -2.15
C GLY A 51 -2.41 -16.51 -2.73
N GLY A 52 -2.91 -17.15 -3.78
CA GLY A 52 -4.12 -16.70 -4.49
C GLY A 52 -3.90 -15.39 -5.25
N ASP A 53 -4.78 -14.41 -5.01
CA ASP A 53 -4.79 -13.06 -5.59
C ASP A 53 -3.73 -12.15 -4.92
N SER A 54 -2.49 -12.64 -4.91
CA SER A 54 -1.38 -12.08 -4.13
C SER A 54 -0.99 -10.66 -4.56
N ASP A 55 -1.16 -10.31 -5.83
CA ASP A 55 -0.94 -8.96 -6.35
C ASP A 55 -1.94 -7.97 -5.75
N THR A 56 -3.23 -8.32 -5.76
CA THR A 56 -4.29 -7.51 -5.15
C THR A 56 -4.12 -7.40 -3.64
N ILE A 57 -3.80 -8.51 -2.97
CA ILE A 57 -3.58 -8.53 -1.51
C ILE A 57 -2.34 -7.68 -1.15
N ALA A 58 -1.21 -7.89 -1.82
CA ALA A 58 0.02 -7.14 -1.56
C ALA A 58 -0.11 -5.65 -1.87
N ALA A 59 -0.87 -5.26 -2.91
CA ALA A 59 -1.13 -3.86 -3.22
C ALA A 59 -1.89 -3.16 -2.07
N MET A 60 -2.91 -3.82 -1.50
CA MET A 60 -3.65 -3.28 -0.35
C MET A 60 -2.81 -3.29 0.93
N THR A 61 -2.15 -4.40 1.25
CA THR A 61 -1.27 -4.51 2.42
C THR A 61 -0.16 -3.47 2.37
N GLY A 62 0.51 -3.31 1.22
CA GLY A 62 1.55 -2.31 1.01
C GLY A 62 1.06 -0.88 1.17
N SER A 63 -0.14 -0.57 0.68
CA SER A 63 -0.73 0.77 0.86
C SER A 63 -0.94 1.11 2.34
N ILE A 64 -1.42 0.15 3.14
CA ILE A 64 -1.61 0.32 4.59
C ILE A 64 -0.25 0.40 5.30
N ALA A 65 0.66 -0.52 4.96
CA ALA A 65 1.99 -0.62 5.56
C ALA A 65 2.82 0.64 5.33
N HIS A 66 2.82 1.19 4.11
CA HIS A 66 3.54 2.43 3.81
C HIS A 66 3.01 3.61 4.64
N ALA A 67 1.69 3.74 4.75
CA ALA A 67 1.07 4.80 5.54
C ALA A 67 1.39 4.68 7.04
N TYR A 68 1.51 3.45 7.55
CA TYR A 68 1.78 3.17 8.96
C TYR A 68 3.28 3.26 9.31
N TYR A 69 4.13 2.49 8.62
CA TYR A 69 5.56 2.40 8.91
C TYR A 69 6.36 3.61 8.38
N ARG A 70 5.82 4.33 7.38
CA ARG A 70 6.43 5.53 6.77
C ARG A 70 7.84 5.32 6.21
N HIS A 71 8.19 4.06 5.95
CA HIS A 71 9.48 3.66 5.42
C HIS A 71 9.28 2.48 4.48
N ILE A 72 9.86 2.57 3.29
CA ILE A 72 9.96 1.49 2.32
C ILE A 72 11.47 1.28 2.07
N PRO A 73 11.99 0.04 2.10
CA PRO A 73 13.39 -0.21 1.76
C PRO A 73 13.73 0.32 0.37
N GLU A 74 14.84 1.06 0.26
CA GLU A 74 15.26 1.72 -1.00
C GLU A 74 15.37 0.73 -2.16
N TRP A 75 15.90 -0.47 -1.92
CA TRP A 75 16.03 -1.49 -2.95
C TRP A 75 14.67 -1.92 -3.57
N MET A 76 13.59 -1.89 -2.80
CA MET A 76 12.24 -2.17 -3.31
C MET A 76 11.73 -1.02 -4.16
N VAL A 77 12.01 0.23 -3.76
CA VAL A 77 11.66 1.43 -4.52
C VAL A 77 12.39 1.44 -5.86
N ASP A 78 13.70 1.17 -5.84
CA ASP A 78 14.54 1.12 -7.04
C ASP A 78 14.06 0.03 -8.00
N CYS A 79 13.80 -1.18 -7.49
CA CYS A 79 13.26 -2.28 -8.28
C CYS A 79 11.91 -1.92 -8.92
N CYS A 80 11.00 -1.29 -8.16
CA CYS A 80 9.72 -0.83 -8.70
C CYS A 80 9.89 0.26 -9.77
N ARG A 81 10.82 1.20 -9.58
CA ARG A 81 11.08 2.28 -10.55
C ARG A 81 11.68 1.76 -11.84
N ASP A 82 12.55 0.76 -11.76
CA ASP A 82 13.15 0.12 -12.94
C ASP A 82 12.10 -0.63 -13.79
N LEU A 83 10.97 -1.02 -13.19
CA LEU A 83 9.86 -1.68 -13.88
C LEU A 83 8.83 -0.71 -14.47
N LEU A 84 8.79 0.54 -13.98
CA LEU A 84 7.83 1.55 -14.41
C LEU A 84 8.38 2.37 -15.58
N ASP A 85 7.51 2.73 -16.53
CA ASP A 85 7.89 3.70 -17.55
C ASP A 85 8.01 5.12 -16.98
N ASP A 86 8.71 5.98 -17.73
CA ASP A 86 8.98 7.37 -17.33
C ASP A 86 7.72 8.13 -16.92
N ARG A 87 6.60 7.91 -17.62
CA ARG A 87 5.34 8.62 -17.33
C ARG A 87 4.77 8.18 -15.98
N LEU A 88 4.79 6.89 -15.67
CA LEU A 88 4.33 6.39 -14.37
C LEU A 88 5.23 6.86 -13.22
N CYS A 89 6.56 6.88 -13.44
CA CYS A 89 7.50 7.45 -12.49
C CYS A 89 7.21 8.93 -12.20
N MET A 90 6.95 9.73 -13.23
CA MET A 90 6.58 11.15 -13.05
C MET A 90 5.30 11.31 -12.21
N ILE A 91 4.25 10.54 -12.51
CA ILE A 91 2.98 10.58 -11.76
C ILE A 91 3.21 10.20 -10.29
N LEU A 92 4.02 9.17 -10.04
CA LEU A 92 4.36 8.72 -8.70
C LEU A 92 5.13 9.80 -7.92
N ASP A 93 6.07 10.49 -8.57
CA ASP A 93 6.87 11.56 -7.96
C ASP A 93 6.01 12.77 -7.61
N ASP A 94 5.11 13.18 -8.50
CA ASP A 94 4.19 14.29 -8.27
C ASP A 94 3.21 13.98 -7.12
N PHE A 95 2.68 12.75 -7.09
CA PHE A 95 1.86 12.28 -5.97
C PHE A 95 2.63 12.29 -4.65
N SER A 96 3.85 11.74 -4.65
CA SER A 96 4.69 11.62 -3.45
C SER A 96 5.13 12.98 -2.90
N ARG A 97 5.37 13.96 -3.79
CA ARG A 97 5.70 15.34 -3.41
C ARG A 97 4.54 16.03 -2.69
N CYS A 98 3.31 15.83 -3.17
CA CYS A 98 2.13 16.47 -2.60
C CYS A 98 1.69 15.84 -1.27
N TYR A 99 1.81 14.51 -1.14
CA TYR A 99 1.10 13.77 -0.08
C TYR A 99 1.97 12.91 0.85
N VAL A 100 3.20 12.54 0.48
CA VAL A 100 4.02 11.61 1.29
C VAL A 100 5.03 12.34 2.19
N HIS A 101 5.51 13.52 1.79
CA HIS A 101 6.56 14.28 2.50
C HIS A 101 6.05 15.35 3.48
N GLN A 102 4.76 15.40 3.80
CA GLN A 102 4.25 16.39 4.75
C GLN A 102 4.33 15.89 6.20
N ASN A 103 5.43 16.24 6.89
CA ASN A 103 5.44 16.65 8.30
C ASN A 103 6.77 17.35 8.65
N ASN A 104 6.81 18.66 8.42
CA ASN A 104 7.33 19.60 9.41
C ASN A 104 6.21 20.61 9.66
N ASP A 105 5.99 20.97 10.92
CA ASP A 105 4.96 21.91 11.38
C ASP A 105 4.94 23.26 10.64
N GLU A 106 4.26 23.34 9.50
CA GLU A 106 3.57 24.54 9.04
C GLU A 106 2.32 24.10 8.27
N LYS A 107 1.14 24.47 8.79
CA LYS A 107 -0.07 24.53 7.96
C LYS A 107 0.30 25.31 6.69
N PRO A 108 -0.20 24.91 5.49
CA PRO A 108 -0.03 25.75 4.32
C PRO A 108 -0.57 27.13 4.65
N LYS A 109 0.34 28.12 4.78
CA LYS A 109 -0.05 29.51 4.92
C LYS A 109 -0.81 29.84 3.66
N GLY A 110 -2.07 30.23 3.82
CA GLY A 110 -2.87 30.75 2.72
C GLY A 110 -2.07 31.83 2.00
N GLY A 111 -1.79 31.59 0.73
CA GLY A 111 -1.18 32.51 -0.21
C GLY A 111 -1.62 32.07 -1.59
N GLY A 112 -2.43 32.90 -2.24
CA GLY A 112 -3.13 32.57 -3.48
C GLY A 112 -2.23 32.36 -4.69
N ASP A 113 -2.88 31.88 -5.75
CA ASP A 113 -2.39 31.68 -7.12
C ASP A 113 -1.20 30.71 -7.29
N GLN A 114 -1.53 29.42 -7.49
CA GLN A 114 -1.08 28.59 -8.62
C GLN A 114 -1.37 27.10 -8.34
N MET A 115 -2.55 26.64 -8.74
CA MET A 115 -2.81 25.28 -9.25
C MET A 115 -4.28 25.19 -9.65
N MET A 116 -4.63 26.00 -10.64
CA MET A 116 -5.89 25.88 -11.39
C MET A 116 -5.62 25.55 -12.86
N GLU A 117 -4.57 24.76 -13.14
CA GLU A 117 -4.20 24.41 -14.52
C GLU A 117 -4.10 22.91 -14.80
N CYS A 118 -4.52 22.03 -13.89
CA CYS A 118 -4.57 20.58 -14.15
C CYS A 118 -6.00 19.98 -14.22
N LEU A 119 -7.05 20.80 -14.35
CA LEU A 119 -8.41 20.27 -14.53
C LEU A 119 -9.21 20.92 -15.66
N MET A 120 -8.54 21.38 -16.72
CA MET A 120 -9.17 21.59 -18.02
C MET A 120 -8.19 21.31 -19.16
N MET A 121 -8.03 20.04 -19.50
CA MET A 121 -7.97 19.55 -20.89
C MET A 121 -8.67 18.19 -20.95
#